data_AF-A0A2E9FCF3-F1
#
_entry.id   AF-A0A2E9FCF3-F1
#
_cell.length_a   1.000
_cell.length_b   1.000
_cell.length_c   1.000
_cell.angle_alpha   90.00
_cell.angle_beta   90.00
_cell.angle_gamma   90.00
#
_symmetry.space_group_name_H-M   'P 1'
#
loop_
_entity.id
_entity.type
_entity.pdbx_description
1 polymer ?
#
loop_
_entity_poly.entity_id
_entity_poly.type
_entity_poly.pdbx_seq_one_letter_code
_entity_poly.pdbx_strand_id
1 'polypeptide(L)'
;MWRLLESESYQALLYITGFLNMSPDGNWNHLKGKISHKVLGHGQLKGKFPQFTLTLNYVVCWEPSGGLLRPELAISSHVLQALWKRAEIHAREEVMNWEET
;
A
#
# COMPACT_ATOMS: atom_id res chain seq x y z
N MET A 1 -7.38 6.11 5.55
CA MET A 1 -6.95 7.25 4.72
C MET A 1 -7.31 7.06 3.24
N TRP A 2 -6.73 6.10 2.50
CA TRP A 2 -6.99 5.97 1.05
C TRP A 2 -8.46 5.78 0.66
N ARG A 3 -9.20 4.91 1.34
CA ARG A 3 -10.64 4.71 1.10
C ARG A 3 -11.47 5.98 1.29
N LEU A 4 -11.08 6.85 2.21
CA LEU A 4 -11.76 8.12 2.43
C LEU A 4 -11.54 9.05 1.23
N LEU A 5 -10.28 9.19 0.79
CA LEU A 5 -9.96 9.99 -0.39
C LEU A 5 -10.67 9.46 -1.64
N GLU A 6 -10.73 8.14 -1.86
CA GLU A 6 -11.51 7.55 -2.96
C GLU A 6 -12.99 7.98 -2.90
N SER A 7 -13.59 8.02 -1.69
CA SER A 7 -14.98 8.45 -1.53
C SER A 7 -15.18 9.95 -1.76
N GLU A 8 -14.23 10.78 -1.33
CA GLU A 8 -14.31 12.24 -1.49
C GLU A 8 -14.03 12.66 -2.95
N SER A 9 -13.10 11.98 -3.63
CA SER A 9 -12.67 12.31 -4.99
C SER A 9 -13.36 11.51 -6.09
N TYR A 10 -14.14 10.49 -5.73
CA TYR A 10 -14.76 9.55 -6.65
C TYR A 10 -13.73 8.88 -7.60
N GLN A 11 -12.49 8.73 -7.15
CA GLN A 11 -11.42 8.08 -7.90
C GLN A 11 -11.12 6.70 -7.32
N ALA A 12 -10.79 5.74 -8.19
CA ALA A 12 -10.24 4.45 -7.77
C ALA A 12 -8.71 4.55 -7.64
N LEU A 13 -8.23 4.57 -6.40
CA LEU A 13 -6.83 4.81 -6.04
C LEU A 13 -6.12 3.55 -5.57
N LEU A 14 -6.78 2.72 -4.75
CA LEU A 14 -6.19 1.57 -4.09
C LEU A 14 -6.81 0.27 -4.59
N TYR A 15 -5.98 -0.52 -5.27
CA TYR A 15 -6.32 -1.85 -5.76
C TYR A 15 -5.79 -2.91 -4.79
N ILE A 16 -6.69 -3.62 -4.12
CA ILE A 16 -6.33 -4.68 -3.17
C ILE A 16 -6.07 -5.97 -3.96
N THR A 17 -4.84 -6.43 -3.92
CA THR A 17 -4.37 -7.65 -4.62
C THR A 17 -3.88 -8.72 -3.63
N GLY A 18 -3.64 -8.31 -2.38
CA GLY A 18 -2.83 -9.02 -1.41
C GLY A 18 -1.34 -8.89 -1.68
N PHE A 19 -0.55 -9.15 -0.65
CA PHE A 19 0.90 -9.29 -0.74
C PHE A 19 1.33 -10.71 -0.34
N LEU A 20 2.32 -11.22 -1.07
CA LEU A 20 3.03 -12.45 -0.73
C LEU A 20 4.47 -12.10 -0.43
N ASN A 21 4.85 -12.16 0.84
CA ASN A 21 6.22 -12.01 1.28
C ASN A 21 6.84 -13.41 1.37
N MET A 22 8.00 -13.61 0.76
CA MET A 22 8.66 -14.90 0.66
C MET A 22 10.09 -14.77 1.17
N SER A 23 10.45 -15.54 2.20
CA SER A 23 11.77 -15.47 2.83
C SER A 23 12.25 -16.85 3.24
N PRO A 24 13.56 -17.14 3.16
CA PRO A 24 14.12 -18.38 3.69
C PRO A 24 14.16 -18.43 5.23
N ASP A 25 14.20 -17.29 5.92
CA ASP A 25 14.29 -17.24 7.39
C ASP A 25 12.93 -17.20 8.10
N GLY A 26 11.85 -16.90 7.37
CA GLY A 26 10.52 -16.74 7.93
C GLY A 26 10.37 -15.63 8.97
N ASN A 27 11.26 -14.64 8.98
CA ASN A 27 11.23 -13.58 9.98
C ASN A 27 10.20 -12.50 9.62
N TRP A 28 9.00 -12.64 10.18
CA TRP A 28 7.86 -11.72 9.97
C TRP A 28 7.64 -10.75 11.12
N ASN A 29 8.64 -10.51 11.98
CA ASN A 29 8.48 -9.67 13.18
C ASN A 29 7.99 -8.24 12.86
N HIS A 30 8.33 -7.73 11.67
CA HIS A 30 7.86 -6.43 11.21
C HIS A 30 6.34 -6.35 10.96
N LEU A 31 5.67 -7.50 10.74
CA LEU A 31 4.22 -7.61 10.49
C LEU A 31 3.42 -7.94 11.76
N LYS A 32 4.08 -8.50 12.78
CA LYS A 32 3.43 -8.98 14.01
C LYS A 32 2.70 -7.86 14.74
N GLY A 33 1.39 -8.04 14.95
CA GLY A 33 0.53 -7.08 15.64
C GLY A 33 0.23 -5.79 14.88
N LYS A 34 0.79 -5.61 13.67
CA LYS A 34 0.57 -4.42 12.84
C LYS A 34 -0.48 -4.65 11.76
N ILE A 35 -0.51 -5.85 11.19
CA ILE A 35 -1.41 -6.21 10.09
C ILE A 35 -1.87 -7.67 10.20
N SER A 36 -3.06 -7.95 9.67
CA SER A 36 -3.55 -9.32 9.55
C SER A 36 -2.78 -10.06 8.46
N HIS A 37 -2.15 -11.17 8.81
CA HIS A 37 -1.35 -11.97 7.89
C HIS A 37 -1.40 -13.45 8.28
N LYS A 38 -1.08 -14.32 7.31
CA LYS A 38 -1.05 -15.77 7.51
C LYS A 38 0.22 -16.36 6.91
N VAL A 39 0.94 -17.17 7.69
CA VAL A 39 2.02 -17.99 7.16
C VAL A 39 1.41 -19.19 6.42
N LEU A 40 1.85 -19.40 5.18
CA LEU A 40 1.43 -20.50 4.31
C LEU A 40 2.59 -21.47 4.12
N GLY A 41 2.36 -22.76 4.35
CA GLY A 41 3.27 -23.82 3.92
C GLY A 41 3.15 -24.11 2.42
N HIS A 42 4.08 -24.87 1.84
CA HIS A 42 4.14 -25.15 0.40
C HIS A 42 2.84 -25.71 -0.19
N GLY A 43 2.17 -26.63 0.51
CA GLY A 43 0.89 -27.18 0.05
C GLY A 43 -0.23 -26.12 0.00
N GLN A 44 -0.29 -25.24 1.00
CA GLN A 44 -1.27 -24.15 1.06
C GLN A 44 -0.97 -23.07 0.00
N LEU A 45 0.32 -22.77 -0.22
CA LEU A 45 0.77 -21.88 -1.29
C LEU A 45 0.34 -22.42 -2.65
N LYS A 46 0.70 -23.68 -2.96
CA LYS A 46 0.37 -24.32 -4.24
C LYS A 46 -1.15 -24.37 -4.49
N GLY A 47 -1.94 -24.65 -3.46
CA GLY A 47 -3.40 -24.68 -3.58
C GLY A 47 -4.02 -23.31 -3.85
N LYS A 48 -3.46 -22.24 -3.26
CA LYS A 48 -4.04 -20.88 -3.35
C LYS A 48 -3.44 -20.02 -4.46
N PHE A 49 -2.17 -20.23 -4.75
CA PHE A 49 -1.38 -19.47 -5.72
C PHE A 49 -0.51 -20.44 -6.54
N PRO A 50 -1.12 -21.26 -7.40
CA PRO A 50 -0.43 -22.32 -8.13
C PRO A 50 0.67 -21.82 -9.09
N GLN A 51 0.67 -20.53 -9.43
CA GLN A 51 1.71 -19.91 -10.24
C GLN A 51 3.07 -19.80 -9.53
N PHE A 52 3.13 -19.93 -8.20
CA PHE A 52 4.37 -19.86 -7.44
C PHE A 52 4.85 -21.25 -7.03
N THR A 53 6.05 -21.61 -7.49
CA THR A 53 6.78 -22.80 -7.03
C THR A 53 8.05 -22.34 -6.32
N LEU A 54 8.16 -22.64 -5.03
CA LEU A 54 9.30 -22.27 -4.19
C LEU A 54 10.09 -23.50 -3.76
N THR A 55 11.38 -23.30 -3.51
CA THR A 55 12.23 -24.30 -2.86
C THR A 55 11.77 -24.56 -1.42
N LEU A 56 12.07 -25.75 -0.90
CA LEU A 56 11.57 -26.21 0.41
C LEU A 56 12.04 -25.35 1.60
N ASN A 57 13.13 -24.60 1.44
CA ASN A 57 13.67 -23.71 2.47
C ASN A 57 12.98 -22.35 2.53
N TYR A 58 12.05 -22.01 1.64
CA TYR A 58 11.30 -20.76 1.71
C TYR A 58 9.97 -20.95 2.43
N VAL A 59 9.59 -19.95 3.22
CA VAL A 59 8.26 -19.81 3.80
C VAL A 59 7.57 -18.56 3.28
N VAL A 60 6.24 -18.59 3.24
CA VAL A 60 5.44 -17.50 2.68
C VAL A 60 4.56 -16.89 3.75
N CYS A 61 4.55 -15.56 3.82
CA CYS A 61 3.58 -14.80 4.59
C CYS A 61 2.63 -14.08 3.62
N TRP A 62 1.34 -14.36 3.76
CA TRP A 62 0.28 -13.77 2.94
C TRP A 62 -0.49 -12.73 3.74
N GLU A 63 -0.55 -11.51 3.20
CA GLU A 63 -1.36 -10.42 3.69
C GLU A 63 -2.51 -10.14 2.70
N PRO A 64 -3.78 -10.42 3.04
CA PRO A 64 -4.91 -10.22 2.12
C PRO A 64 -5.24 -8.75 1.83
N SER A 65 -4.92 -7.85 2.77
CA SER A 65 -5.20 -6.41 2.66
C SER A 65 -4.16 -5.62 1.86
N GLY A 66 -3.05 -6.26 1.49
CA GLY A 66 -2.00 -5.63 0.68
C GLY A 66 -2.54 -5.18 -0.67
N GLY A 67 -1.99 -4.11 -1.23
CA GLY A 67 -2.48 -3.56 -2.48
C GLY A 67 -1.57 -2.51 -3.09
N LEU A 68 -1.90 -2.13 -4.32
CA LEU A 68 -1.17 -1.16 -5.11
C LEU A 68 -1.94 0.17 -5.14
N LEU A 69 -1.22 1.26 -4.90
CA LEU A 69 -1.73 2.61 -5.03
C LEU A 69 -1.43 3.14 -6.42
N ARG A 70 -2.31 3.98 -6.98
CA ARG A 70 -2.03 4.82 -8.16
C ARG A 70 -1.49 6.18 -7.69
N PRO A 71 -0.17 6.36 -7.55
CA PRO A 71 0.38 7.49 -6.79
C PRO A 71 0.08 8.84 -7.45
N GLU A 72 0.20 8.97 -8.76
CA GLU A 72 -0.06 10.22 -9.48
C GLU A 72 -1.52 10.66 -9.33
N LEU A 73 -2.44 9.69 -9.37
CA LEU A 73 -3.87 9.96 -9.17
C LEU A 73 -4.19 10.28 -7.71
N ALA A 74 -3.50 9.66 -6.75
CA ALA A 74 -3.65 9.96 -5.33
C ALA A 74 -3.20 11.39 -5.02
N ILE A 75 -2.05 11.82 -5.55
CA ILE A 75 -1.55 13.20 -5.43
C ILE A 75 -2.56 14.17 -6.04
N SER A 76 -2.95 13.93 -7.29
CA SER A 76 -3.89 14.80 -8.00
C SER A 76 -5.24 14.88 -7.29
N SER A 77 -5.74 13.77 -6.76
CA SER A 77 -6.98 13.74 -5.97
C SER A 77 -6.88 14.60 -4.72
N HIS A 78 -5.79 14.51 -3.97
CA HIS A 78 -5.59 15.35 -2.79
C HIS A 78 -5.55 16.84 -3.14
N VAL A 79 -4.78 17.22 -4.17
CA VAL A 79 -4.69 18.60 -4.66
C VAL A 79 -6.06 19.13 -5.06
N LEU A 80 -6.82 18.36 -5.86
CA LEU A 80 -8.16 18.75 -6.30
C LEU A 80 -9.16 18.88 -5.15
N GLN A 81 -9.15 17.96 -4.19
CA GLN A 81 -9.99 18.07 -2.99
C GLN A 81 -9.66 19.32 -2.17
N ALA A 82 -8.37 19.64 -2.01
CA ALA A 82 -7.93 20.83 -1.29
C ALA A 82 -8.39 22.10 -1.99
N LEU A 83 -8.21 22.19 -3.31
CA LEU A 83 -8.71 23.33 -4.11
C LEU A 83 -10.24 23.47 -4.02
N TRP A 84 -11.01 22.37 -4.05
CA TRP A 84 -12.47 22.42 -3.84
C TRP A 84 -12.86 22.91 -2.44
N LYS A 85 -12.03 22.61 -1.44
CA LYS A 85 -12.16 23.16 -0.08
C LYS A 85 -11.54 24.55 0.06
N ARG A 86 -11.21 25.21 -1.05
CA ARG A 86 -10.66 26.58 -1.16
C ARG A 86 -9.27 26.77 -0.56
N ALA A 87 -8.48 25.70 -0.46
CA ALA A 87 -7.05 25.85 -0.18
C ALA A 87 -6.35 26.59 -1.33
N GLU A 88 -5.38 27.44 -1.00
CA GLU A 88 -4.48 28.05 -1.96
C GLU A 88 -3.28 27.13 -2.17
N ILE A 89 -2.94 26.86 -3.44
CA ILE A 89 -1.82 25.98 -3.80
C ILE A 89 -0.92 26.73 -4.78
N HIS A 90 0.30 27.00 -4.33
CA HIS A 90 1.36 27.59 -5.13
C HIS A 90 2.22 26.47 -5.72
N ALA A 91 2.34 26.44 -7.04
CA ALA A 91 3.14 25.46 -7.76
C ALA A 91 4.26 26.16 -8.54
N ARG A 92 5.40 25.48 -8.69
CA ARG A 92 6.61 26.02 -9.33
C ARG A 92 7.15 27.29 -8.65
N GLU A 93 6.88 27.42 -7.36
CA GLU A 93 7.40 28.48 -6.51
C GLU A 93 8.36 27.85 -5.50
N GLU A 94 9.63 28.27 -5.52
CA GLU A 94 10.65 27.80 -4.60
C GLU A 94 10.56 28.59 -3.29
N VAL A 95 10.54 27.89 -2.16
CA VAL A 95 10.58 28.51 -0.83
C VAL A 95 12.02 28.91 -0.52
N MET A 96 12.32 30.21 -0.55
CA MET A 96 13.69 30.73 -0.42
C MET A 96 14.21 30.85 1.02
N ASN A 97 13.31 31.10 1.96
CA ASN A 97 13.62 31.23 3.38
C ASN A 97 12.39 30.86 4.21
N TRP A 98 12.59 30.44 5.46
CA TRP A 98 11.52 30.25 6.43
C TRP A 98 12.03 30.63 7.82
N GLU A 99 11.15 31.23 8.63
CA GLU A 99 11.42 31.54 10.04
C GLU A 99 10.31 30.91 10.89
N GLU A 100 10.64 30.38 12.07
CA GLU A 100 9.65 29.87 13.01
C GLU A 100 8.72 31.01 13.46
N THR A 101 7.44 30.68 13.63
CA THR A 101 6.41 31.61 14.11
C THR A 101 6.21 31.48 15.62
#